data_AF-A0A348N3W8-F1
#
_entry.id   AF-A0A348N3W8-F1
#
_cell.length_a   1.000
_cell.length_b   1.000
_cell.length_c   1.000
_cell.angle_alpha   90.00
_cell.angle_beta   90.00
_cell.angle_gamma   90.00
#
_symmetry.space_group_name_H-M   'P 1'
#
loop_
_entity.id
_entity.type
_entity.pdbx_description
1 polymer ?
#
loop_
_entity_poly.entity_id
_entity_poly.type
_entity_poly.pdbx_seq_one_letter_code
_entity_poly.pdbx_strand_id
1 'polypeptide(L)'
;SDSIPSSLKCIKNETEINNTIKAHIKDGIAVTKFMYYLSCKYSDVDSGEDSYETEISLSDKLHELRTRQEGFLDESFDTISAWAEHGAIVHYEATLETDAAITRDSFYLVDSGGHYFEGTTDITRTFLIGRASPKMIKDYTLVLKSNISLARAKFLSGTTGKSLDMLARDVLWQEGIDFLHGTGHGVGHILSVHEGPNNISFRNNRDIAIRPGMITTDEPGLYLEGEYGIRLENELLCVEDEMISYGTFYRFECLTLVPFQLDCIDVGMLTDDEKEYLNNYHKKVYDDISPYLNDDERIWLKDMTRRV
;
A
#
# COMPACT_ATOMS: atom_id res chain seq x y z
N SER A 1 -29.16 4.70 9.53
CA SER A 1 -28.16 4.70 10.61
C SER A 1 -27.32 3.46 10.46
N ASP A 2 -26.01 3.55 10.69
CA ASP A 2 -25.19 2.35 10.81
C ASP A 2 -25.64 1.52 12.02
N SER A 3 -25.40 0.21 11.95
CA SER A 3 -25.70 -0.64 13.09
C SER A 3 -24.85 -0.22 14.29
N ILE A 4 -25.37 -0.41 15.51
CA ILE A 4 -24.60 -0.17 16.74
C ILE A 4 -23.27 -0.97 16.70
N PRO A 5 -23.25 -2.26 16.32
CA PRO A 5 -22.00 -3.00 16.15
C PRO A 5 -21.02 -2.35 15.18
N SER A 6 -21.48 -1.91 13.99
CA SER A 6 -20.63 -1.25 12.98
C SER A 6 -19.99 0.03 13.52
N SER A 7 -20.73 0.80 14.31
CA SER A 7 -20.24 2.07 14.87
C SER A 7 -19.24 1.88 16.02
N LEU A 8 -19.30 0.74 16.72
CA LEU A 8 -18.39 0.42 17.81
C LEU A 8 -17.10 -0.22 17.29
N LYS A 9 -17.21 -1.23 16.40
CA LYS A 9 -16.05 -2.01 15.93
C LYS A 9 -15.11 -1.23 15.00
N CYS A 10 -15.58 -0.16 14.37
CA CYS A 10 -14.74 0.64 13.50
C CYS A 10 -13.68 1.44 14.26
N ILE A 11 -13.87 1.68 15.56
CA ILE A 11 -12.91 2.31 16.46
C ILE A 11 -12.19 1.20 17.23
N LYS A 12 -10.96 0.91 16.84
CA LYS A 12 -10.16 -0.16 17.43
C LYS A 12 -9.69 0.27 18.81
N ASN A 13 -9.77 -0.62 19.77
CA ASN A 13 -9.21 -0.41 21.10
C ASN A 13 -7.69 -0.65 21.10
N GLU A 14 -7.01 -0.31 22.19
CA GLU A 14 -5.54 -0.42 22.30
C GLU A 14 -5.02 -1.85 22.07
N THR A 15 -5.76 -2.88 22.49
CA THR A 15 -5.37 -4.28 22.24
C THR A 15 -5.44 -4.61 20.76
N GLU A 16 -6.53 -4.21 20.10
CA GLU A 16 -6.72 -4.42 18.66
C GLU A 16 -5.64 -3.68 17.86
N ILE A 17 -5.36 -2.41 18.19
CA ILE A 17 -4.32 -1.61 17.55
C ILE A 17 -2.93 -2.25 17.70
N ASN A 18 -2.55 -2.60 18.93
CA ASN A 18 -1.24 -3.20 19.21
C ASN A 18 -1.06 -4.56 18.50
N ASN A 19 -2.14 -5.32 18.34
CA ASN A 19 -2.11 -6.55 17.58
C ASN A 19 -2.06 -6.26 16.07
N THR A 20 -2.85 -5.32 15.55
CA THR A 20 -2.77 -4.96 14.13
C THR A 20 -1.36 -4.49 13.74
N ILE A 21 -0.67 -3.74 14.60
CA ILE A 21 0.76 -3.39 14.39
C ILE A 21 1.64 -4.64 14.23
N LYS A 22 1.42 -5.69 15.03
CA LYS A 22 2.16 -6.96 14.90
C LYS A 22 1.81 -7.69 13.61
N ALA A 23 0.54 -7.67 13.20
CA ALA A 23 0.11 -8.27 11.93
C ALA A 23 0.83 -7.60 10.75
N HIS A 24 0.91 -6.26 10.75
CA HIS A 24 1.64 -5.49 9.72
C HIS A 24 3.16 -5.72 9.74
N ILE A 25 3.77 -6.03 10.89
CA ILE A 25 5.17 -6.49 10.93
C ILE A 25 5.31 -7.85 10.23
N LYS A 26 4.43 -8.82 10.55
CA LYS A 26 4.45 -10.16 9.94
C LYS A 26 4.24 -10.10 8.43
N ASP A 27 3.25 -9.35 7.99
CA ASP A 27 2.96 -9.17 6.57
C ASP A 27 4.07 -8.38 5.87
N GLY A 28 4.59 -7.33 6.52
CA GLY A 28 5.75 -6.57 6.06
C GLY A 28 6.98 -7.45 5.82
N ILE A 29 7.23 -8.46 6.66
CA ILE A 29 8.29 -9.45 6.45
C ILE A 29 8.02 -10.28 5.19
N ALA A 30 6.81 -10.81 5.02
CA ALA A 30 6.45 -11.64 3.88
C ALA A 30 6.58 -10.87 2.56
N VAL A 31 6.00 -9.67 2.47
CA VAL A 31 6.01 -8.84 1.26
C VAL A 31 7.41 -8.28 0.99
N THR A 32 8.19 -7.91 2.01
CA THR A 32 9.58 -7.46 1.80
C THR A 32 10.46 -8.60 1.27
N LYS A 33 10.28 -9.83 1.76
CA LYS A 33 10.97 -11.02 1.20
C LYS A 33 10.52 -11.34 -0.22
N PHE A 34 9.26 -11.08 -0.54
CA PHE A 34 8.76 -11.20 -1.90
C PHE A 34 9.40 -10.17 -2.84
N MET A 35 9.48 -8.90 -2.42
CA MET A 35 10.16 -7.85 -3.18
C MET A 35 11.66 -8.16 -3.37
N TYR A 36 12.32 -8.72 -2.35
CA TYR A 36 13.69 -9.21 -2.47
C TYR A 36 13.81 -10.37 -3.47
N TYR A 37 12.89 -11.34 -3.40
CA TYR A 37 12.82 -12.46 -4.34
C TYR A 37 12.73 -11.97 -5.79
N LEU A 38 11.84 -11.02 -6.08
CA LEU A 38 11.73 -10.40 -7.40
C LEU A 38 13.04 -9.71 -7.80
N SER A 39 13.64 -8.94 -6.89
CA SER A 39 14.91 -8.24 -7.15
C SER A 39 16.03 -9.20 -7.51
N CYS A 40 16.15 -10.33 -6.81
CA CYS A 40 17.14 -11.36 -7.15
C CYS A 40 16.84 -12.04 -8.49
N LYS A 41 15.58 -12.44 -8.70
CA LYS A 41 15.13 -13.16 -9.91
C LYS A 41 15.34 -12.32 -11.18
N TYR A 42 15.12 -11.02 -11.09
CA TYR A 42 15.16 -10.09 -12.21
C TYR A 42 16.38 -9.14 -12.19
N SER A 43 17.43 -9.49 -11.42
CA SER A 43 18.63 -8.66 -11.23
C SER A 43 19.43 -8.40 -12.52
N ASP A 44 19.52 -9.38 -13.42
CA ASP A 44 20.20 -9.21 -14.71
C ASP A 44 19.24 -8.69 -15.77
N VAL A 45 19.09 -7.37 -15.86
CA VAL A 45 18.13 -6.72 -16.78
C VAL A 45 18.41 -6.96 -18.26
N ASP A 46 19.61 -7.41 -18.63
CA ASP A 46 20.00 -7.69 -20.02
C ASP A 46 19.97 -9.19 -20.35
N SER A 47 19.59 -10.05 -19.38
CA SER A 47 19.43 -11.48 -19.65
C SER A 47 18.21 -11.72 -20.56
N GLY A 48 18.45 -12.38 -21.69
CA GLY A 48 17.40 -12.85 -22.61
C GLY A 48 16.82 -14.21 -22.23
N GLU A 49 17.04 -14.68 -20.99
CA GLU A 49 16.43 -15.90 -20.50
C GLU A 49 14.99 -15.60 -20.08
N ASP A 50 14.04 -16.31 -20.68
CA ASP A 50 12.63 -16.23 -20.34
C ASP A 50 12.42 -16.52 -18.85
N SER A 51 11.70 -15.64 -18.17
CA SER A 51 11.23 -15.93 -16.82
C SER A 51 10.16 -17.01 -16.88
N TYR A 52 10.31 -18.05 -16.07
CA TYR A 52 9.26 -19.06 -15.88
C TYR A 52 8.15 -18.60 -14.94
N GLU A 53 8.27 -17.39 -14.36
CA GLU A 53 7.25 -16.87 -13.46
C GLU A 53 6.10 -16.26 -14.24
N THR A 54 4.90 -16.50 -13.74
CA THR A 54 3.64 -15.94 -14.23
C THR A 54 2.95 -15.17 -13.12
N GLU A 55 1.84 -14.51 -13.43
CA GLU A 55 1.01 -13.83 -12.44
C GLU A 55 0.56 -14.80 -11.32
N ILE A 56 0.07 -15.99 -11.70
CA ILE A 56 -0.35 -17.01 -10.74
C ILE A 56 0.85 -17.52 -9.93
N SER A 57 1.99 -17.82 -10.56
CA SER A 57 3.14 -18.37 -9.81
C SER A 57 3.72 -17.37 -8.81
N LEU A 58 3.70 -16.07 -9.12
CA LEU A 58 4.13 -15.03 -8.20
C LEU A 58 3.10 -14.75 -7.10
N SER A 59 1.81 -14.88 -7.39
CA SER A 59 0.75 -14.86 -6.37
C SER A 59 0.95 -16.02 -5.36
N ASP A 60 1.14 -17.25 -5.86
CA ASP A 60 1.44 -18.43 -5.06
C ASP A 60 2.71 -18.24 -4.23
N LYS A 61 3.73 -17.56 -4.79
CA LYS A 61 4.97 -17.27 -4.09
C LYS A 61 4.76 -16.34 -2.90
N LEU A 62 3.92 -15.32 -3.04
CA LEU A 62 3.60 -14.42 -1.94
C LEU A 62 2.78 -15.13 -0.86
N HIS A 63 1.81 -15.95 -1.25
CA HIS A 63 1.05 -16.81 -0.35
C HIS A 63 1.97 -17.75 0.46
N GLU A 64 2.93 -18.40 -0.20
CA GLU A 64 3.96 -19.24 0.45
C GLU A 64 4.75 -18.46 1.51
N LEU A 65 5.03 -17.18 1.28
CA LEU A 65 5.76 -16.33 2.23
C LEU A 65 4.88 -15.90 3.42
N ARG A 66 3.59 -15.67 3.20
CA ARG A 66 2.61 -15.37 4.27
C ARG A 66 2.32 -16.57 5.16
N THR A 67 2.15 -17.76 4.58
CA THR A 67 1.90 -19.01 5.33
C THR A 67 3.04 -19.40 6.29
N ARG A 68 4.25 -18.84 6.06
CA ARG A 68 5.40 -19.00 6.97
C ARG A 68 5.35 -18.09 8.19
N GLN A 69 4.51 -17.06 8.19
CA GLN A 69 4.36 -16.17 9.33
C GLN A 69 3.49 -16.84 10.40
N GLU A 70 3.93 -16.77 11.65
CA GLU A 70 3.16 -17.32 12.77
C GLU A 70 1.76 -16.70 12.82
N GLY A 71 0.73 -17.53 12.97
CA GLY A 71 -0.63 -17.07 13.15
C GLY A 71 -1.33 -16.56 11.89
N PHE A 72 -0.74 -16.73 10.71
CA PHE A 72 -1.45 -16.58 9.43
C PHE A 72 -2.65 -17.54 9.39
N LEU A 73 -3.81 -17.03 8.98
CA LEU A 73 -5.07 -17.76 8.89
C LEU A 73 -5.44 -18.06 7.45
N ASP A 74 -5.51 -17.01 6.64
CA ASP A 74 -5.86 -17.04 5.22
C ASP A 74 -5.50 -15.71 4.56
N GLU A 75 -5.58 -15.61 3.24
CA GLU A 75 -5.57 -14.31 2.57
C GLU A 75 -6.85 -13.52 2.96
N SER A 76 -6.75 -12.18 3.05
CA SER A 76 -7.90 -11.32 3.36
C SER A 76 -8.84 -11.10 2.18
N PHE A 77 -8.36 -11.36 0.97
CA PHE A 77 -9.06 -11.36 -0.32
C PHE A 77 -8.19 -12.06 -1.38
N ASP A 78 -8.75 -12.33 -2.57
CA ASP A 78 -8.00 -12.92 -3.68
C ASP A 78 -6.93 -11.96 -4.18
N THR A 79 -5.67 -12.39 -4.18
CA THR A 79 -4.53 -11.54 -4.57
C THR A 79 -4.65 -11.12 -6.03
N ILE A 80 -4.64 -9.81 -6.26
CA ILE A 80 -4.49 -9.22 -7.59
C ILE A 80 -3.00 -9.26 -7.92
N SER A 81 -2.64 -10.14 -8.84
CA SER A 81 -1.29 -10.26 -9.38
C SER A 81 -1.34 -9.91 -10.86
N ALA A 82 -0.84 -8.73 -11.22
CA ALA A 82 -1.12 -8.13 -12.52
C ALA A 82 0.14 -7.61 -13.20
N TRP A 83 0.48 -8.21 -14.34
CA TRP A 83 1.60 -7.83 -15.19
C TRP A 83 1.19 -6.82 -16.25
N ALA A 84 1.98 -5.75 -16.39
CA ALA A 84 1.83 -4.75 -17.45
C ALA A 84 0.37 -4.30 -17.61
N GLU A 85 -0.23 -4.50 -18.80
CA GLU A 85 -1.57 -4.03 -19.13
C GLU A 85 -2.66 -4.57 -18.22
N HIS A 86 -2.49 -5.76 -17.63
CA HIS A 86 -3.44 -6.29 -16.65
C HIS A 86 -3.49 -5.42 -15.39
N GLY A 87 -2.39 -4.76 -15.03
CA GLY A 87 -2.36 -3.82 -13.91
C GLY A 87 -3.29 -2.63 -14.10
N ALA A 88 -3.66 -2.29 -15.35
CA ALA A 88 -4.61 -1.23 -15.63
C ALA A 88 -6.08 -1.62 -15.34
N ILE A 89 -6.35 -2.90 -15.08
CA ILE A 89 -7.67 -3.40 -14.71
C ILE A 89 -7.77 -3.43 -13.19
N VAL A 90 -8.54 -2.49 -12.61
CA VAL A 90 -8.56 -2.23 -11.16
C VAL A 90 -8.84 -3.47 -10.31
N HIS A 91 -9.78 -4.32 -10.74
CA HIS A 91 -10.11 -5.60 -10.11
C HIS A 91 -9.76 -6.78 -11.03
N TYR A 92 -8.50 -6.85 -11.46
CA TYR A 92 -7.99 -7.97 -12.24
C TYR A 92 -7.91 -9.24 -11.38
N GLU A 93 -8.23 -10.38 -11.99
CA GLU A 93 -8.01 -11.70 -11.41
C GLU A 93 -7.42 -12.58 -12.50
N ALA A 94 -6.21 -13.10 -12.26
CA ALA A 94 -5.56 -13.99 -13.20
C ALA A 94 -6.28 -15.33 -13.28
N THR A 95 -6.52 -15.81 -14.49
CA THR A 95 -7.07 -17.14 -14.76
C THR A 95 -6.03 -17.96 -15.51
N LEU A 96 -6.19 -19.28 -15.60
CA LEU A 96 -5.29 -20.12 -16.42
C LEU A 96 -5.24 -19.69 -17.90
N GLU A 97 -6.26 -18.98 -18.39
CA GLU A 97 -6.31 -18.47 -19.77
C GLU A 97 -5.61 -17.11 -19.91
N THR A 98 -5.55 -16.33 -18.83
CA THR A 98 -4.99 -14.96 -18.82
C THR A 98 -3.67 -14.85 -18.06
N ASP A 99 -3.17 -15.94 -17.47
CA ASP A 99 -1.94 -15.98 -16.67
C ASP A 99 -0.73 -15.55 -17.49
N ALA A 100 -0.36 -14.27 -17.36
CA ALA A 100 0.70 -13.68 -18.14
C ALA A 100 2.08 -14.07 -17.61
N ALA A 101 3.00 -14.39 -18.52
CA ALA A 101 4.42 -14.53 -18.17
C ALA A 101 5.02 -13.15 -17.86
N ILE A 102 5.83 -13.09 -16.82
CA ILE A 102 6.45 -11.84 -16.37
C ILE A 102 7.68 -11.53 -17.23
N THR A 103 7.59 -10.47 -18.04
CA THR A 103 8.69 -9.96 -18.86
C THR A 103 9.51 -8.89 -18.12
N ARG A 104 10.50 -8.26 -18.77
CA ARG A 104 11.48 -7.34 -18.12
C ARG A 104 11.38 -5.90 -18.64
N ASP A 105 10.16 -5.42 -18.82
CA ASP A 105 9.90 -4.16 -19.52
C ASP A 105 8.71 -3.35 -18.98
N SER A 106 8.13 -3.75 -17.85
CA SER A 106 6.93 -3.07 -17.31
C SER A 106 6.83 -3.17 -15.78
N PHE A 107 5.69 -2.69 -15.27
CA PHE A 107 5.29 -2.83 -13.89
C PHE A 107 4.59 -4.16 -13.63
N TYR A 108 4.79 -4.67 -12.42
CA TYR A 108 4.06 -5.78 -11.83
C TYR A 108 3.35 -5.25 -10.59
N LEU A 109 2.02 -5.13 -10.67
CA LEU A 109 1.17 -4.65 -9.59
C LEU A 109 0.71 -5.86 -8.76
N VAL A 110 0.92 -5.78 -7.45
CA VAL A 110 0.40 -6.78 -6.51
C VAL A 110 -0.39 -6.09 -5.43
N ASP A 111 -1.68 -6.41 -5.37
CA ASP A 111 -2.60 -6.03 -4.30
C ASP A 111 -3.07 -7.27 -3.57
N SER A 112 -2.82 -7.31 -2.28
CA SER A 112 -2.92 -8.54 -1.50
C SER A 112 -2.96 -8.24 0.00
N GLY A 113 -3.40 -9.21 0.80
CA GLY A 113 -3.43 -9.03 2.25
C GLY A 113 -3.66 -10.34 2.99
N GLY A 114 -3.36 -10.35 4.29
CA GLY A 114 -3.47 -11.54 5.12
C GLY A 114 -4.35 -11.34 6.35
N HIS A 115 -5.10 -12.37 6.72
CA HIS A 115 -5.66 -12.51 8.05
C HIS A 115 -4.65 -13.21 8.97
N TYR A 116 -4.42 -12.62 10.13
CA TYR A 116 -3.58 -13.15 11.20
C TYR A 116 -4.37 -13.20 12.50
N PHE A 117 -3.93 -14.00 13.48
CA PHE A 117 -4.49 -13.93 14.84
C PHE A 117 -4.36 -12.54 15.48
N GLU A 118 -3.49 -11.69 14.96
CA GLU A 118 -3.29 -10.33 15.43
C GLU A 118 -4.00 -9.26 14.58
N GLY A 119 -4.59 -9.58 13.43
CA GLY A 119 -5.25 -8.55 12.63
C GLY A 119 -5.51 -8.93 11.18
N THR A 120 -5.81 -7.92 10.37
CA THR A 120 -6.01 -8.03 8.92
C THR A 120 -5.12 -7.01 8.27
N THR A 121 -4.52 -7.38 7.15
CA THR A 121 -3.71 -6.48 6.33
C THR A 121 -4.31 -6.32 4.95
N ASP A 122 -4.03 -5.15 4.38
CA ASP A 122 -4.31 -4.77 3.00
C ASP A 122 -3.14 -3.92 2.47
N ILE A 123 -2.55 -4.34 1.35
CA ILE A 123 -1.39 -3.70 0.77
C ILE A 123 -1.29 -3.96 -0.73
N THR A 124 -1.29 -2.85 -1.47
CA THR A 124 -0.76 -2.78 -2.82
C THR A 124 0.66 -2.24 -2.91
N ARG A 125 1.51 -2.94 -3.66
CA ARG A 125 2.78 -2.41 -4.20
C ARG A 125 2.85 -2.66 -5.69
N THR A 126 3.38 -1.66 -6.40
CA THR A 126 3.74 -1.79 -7.81
C THR A 126 5.25 -1.91 -7.92
N PHE A 127 5.72 -3.02 -8.47
CA PHE A 127 7.15 -3.34 -8.63
C PHE A 127 7.58 -3.11 -10.07
N LEU A 128 8.72 -2.46 -10.27
CA LEU A 128 9.34 -2.40 -11.60
C LEU A 128 10.14 -3.68 -11.85
N ILE A 129 9.83 -4.37 -12.95
CA ILE A 129 10.62 -5.51 -13.43
C ILE A 129 11.33 -5.09 -14.72
N GLY A 130 12.65 -4.97 -14.67
CA GLY A 130 13.47 -4.49 -15.78
C GLY A 130 13.74 -2.99 -15.75
N ARG A 131 13.54 -2.28 -16.87
CA ARG A 131 13.88 -0.85 -17.00
C ARG A 131 12.64 0.02 -17.13
N ALA A 132 12.52 1.03 -16.27
CA ALA A 132 11.44 2.00 -16.36
C ALA A 132 11.69 3.02 -17.47
N SER A 133 10.64 3.37 -18.21
CA SER A 133 10.65 4.56 -19.05
C SER A 133 10.55 5.84 -18.21
N PRO A 134 10.98 7.01 -18.72
CA PRO A 134 10.77 8.28 -18.02
C PRO A 134 9.31 8.56 -17.67
N LYS A 135 8.38 8.09 -18.50
CA LYS A 135 6.93 8.20 -18.26
C LYS A 135 6.50 7.35 -17.07
N MET A 136 6.95 6.10 -17.00
CA MET A 136 6.67 5.20 -15.86
C MET A 136 7.19 5.76 -14.54
N ILE A 137 8.41 6.32 -14.53
CA ILE A 137 8.99 6.96 -13.34
C ILE A 137 8.13 8.16 -12.92
N LYS A 138 7.74 9.03 -13.86
CA LYS A 138 6.87 10.17 -13.59
C LYS A 138 5.54 9.71 -12.98
N ASP A 139 4.87 8.75 -13.60
CA ASP A 139 3.56 8.25 -13.20
C ASP A 139 3.62 7.61 -11.80
N TYR A 140 4.63 6.78 -11.52
CA TYR A 140 4.84 6.19 -10.20
C TYR A 140 5.07 7.28 -9.14
N THR A 141 5.89 8.28 -9.47
CA THR A 141 6.18 9.39 -8.57
C THR A 141 4.92 10.20 -8.26
N LEU A 142 4.03 10.42 -9.23
CA LEU A 142 2.76 11.10 -9.01
C LEU A 142 1.84 10.30 -8.06
N VAL A 143 1.72 8.99 -8.25
CA VAL A 143 0.92 8.13 -7.34
C VAL A 143 1.53 8.11 -5.94
N LEU A 144 2.86 8.06 -5.82
CA LEU A 144 3.53 8.15 -4.52
C LEU A 144 3.26 9.49 -3.84
N LYS A 145 3.34 10.61 -4.56
CA LYS A 145 3.03 11.94 -4.02
C LYS A 145 1.57 12.02 -3.56
N SER A 146 0.64 11.41 -4.30
CA SER A 146 -0.76 11.28 -3.91
C SER A 146 -0.91 10.53 -2.58
N ASN A 147 -0.22 9.39 -2.40
CA ASN A 147 -0.25 8.61 -1.16
C ASN A 147 0.37 9.43 0.00
N ILE A 148 1.55 10.00 -0.20
CA ILE A 148 2.24 10.82 0.81
C ILE A 148 1.36 12.02 1.25
N SER A 149 0.63 12.64 0.32
CA SER A 149 -0.25 13.78 0.60
C SER A 149 -1.34 13.44 1.63
N LEU A 150 -2.02 12.30 1.46
CA LEU A 150 -3.02 11.85 2.42
C LEU A 150 -2.37 11.33 3.71
N ALA A 151 -1.33 10.50 3.61
CA ALA A 151 -0.67 9.92 4.78
C ALA A 151 -0.06 10.97 5.74
N ARG A 152 0.27 12.17 5.25
CA ARG A 152 0.77 13.30 6.05
C ARG A 152 -0.31 14.25 6.56
N ALA A 153 -1.58 13.98 6.26
CA ALA A 153 -2.66 14.90 6.59
C ALA A 153 -2.76 15.13 8.10
N LYS A 154 -2.84 16.41 8.48
CA LYS A 154 -3.22 16.87 9.81
C LYS A 154 -4.53 17.64 9.68
N PHE A 155 -5.56 17.20 10.38
CA PHE A 155 -6.93 17.68 10.15
C PHE A 155 -7.70 17.83 11.45
N LEU A 156 -8.71 18.69 11.45
CA LEU A 156 -9.52 18.97 12.64
C LEU A 156 -10.48 17.81 12.93
N SER A 157 -10.73 17.52 14.20
CA SER A 157 -11.79 16.60 14.63
C SER A 157 -13.12 16.94 13.95
N GLY A 158 -13.82 15.92 13.47
CA GLY A 158 -15.06 16.07 12.68
C GLY A 158 -14.85 16.06 11.16
N THR A 159 -13.61 16.11 10.67
CA THR A 159 -13.32 15.98 9.24
C THR A 159 -13.77 14.61 8.71
N THR A 160 -14.47 14.62 7.57
CA THR A 160 -15.00 13.41 6.92
C THR A 160 -14.00 12.84 5.91
N GLY A 161 -14.09 11.54 5.64
CA GLY A 161 -13.25 10.91 4.62
C GLY A 161 -13.45 11.49 3.22
N LYS A 162 -14.65 12.01 2.92
CA LYS A 162 -14.93 12.75 1.67
C LYS A 162 -14.07 14.01 1.52
N SER A 163 -13.79 14.71 2.62
CA SER A 163 -12.95 15.92 2.60
C SER A 163 -11.47 15.56 2.41
N LEU A 164 -11.05 14.42 2.97
CA LEU A 164 -9.67 13.93 2.88
C LEU A 164 -9.34 13.31 1.51
N ASP A 165 -10.32 12.74 0.80
CA ASP A 165 -10.14 12.15 -0.55
C ASP A 165 -9.52 13.13 -1.55
N MET A 166 -9.84 14.42 -1.42
CA MET A 166 -9.25 15.48 -2.26
C MET A 166 -7.73 15.59 -2.12
N LEU A 167 -7.16 15.28 -0.95
CA LEU A 167 -5.72 15.42 -0.70
C LEU A 167 -4.89 14.47 -1.57
N ALA A 168 -5.39 13.26 -1.79
CA ALA A 168 -4.78 12.31 -2.72
C ALA A 168 -5.00 12.77 -4.17
N ARG A 169 -6.24 13.13 -4.52
CA ARG A 169 -6.60 13.45 -5.91
C ARG A 169 -5.96 14.71 -6.46
N ASP A 170 -5.79 15.75 -5.65
CA ASP A 170 -5.27 17.05 -6.11
C ASP A 170 -3.94 16.87 -6.87
N VAL A 171 -3.04 16.04 -6.35
CA VAL A 171 -1.75 15.74 -6.99
C VAL A 171 -1.91 15.24 -8.43
N LEU A 172 -2.82 14.28 -8.66
CA LEU A 172 -3.06 13.70 -9.98
C LEU A 172 -3.90 14.63 -10.88
N TRP A 173 -4.83 15.38 -10.30
CA TRP A 173 -5.68 16.33 -11.02
C TRP A 173 -4.89 17.50 -11.60
N GLN A 174 -3.80 17.94 -10.95
CA GLN A 174 -2.89 18.94 -11.54
C GLN A 174 -2.28 18.48 -12.88
N GLU A 175 -2.20 17.16 -13.11
CA GLU A 175 -1.74 16.55 -14.36
C GLU A 175 -2.90 16.09 -15.27
N GLY A 176 -4.15 16.35 -14.88
CA GLY A 176 -5.35 15.92 -15.61
C GLY A 176 -5.62 14.41 -15.54
N ILE A 177 -5.10 13.73 -14.51
CA ILE A 177 -5.21 12.28 -14.28
C ILE A 177 -6.17 12.04 -13.11
N ASP A 178 -7.01 11.01 -13.18
CA ASP A 178 -7.89 10.60 -12.07
C ASP A 178 -7.96 9.07 -11.97
N PHE A 179 -8.32 8.55 -10.78
CA PHE A 179 -8.58 7.13 -10.56
C PHE A 179 -10.04 6.90 -10.17
N LEU A 180 -10.66 5.87 -10.76
CA LEU A 180 -12.12 5.67 -10.73
C LEU A 180 -12.61 4.78 -9.57
N HIS A 181 -11.88 4.75 -8.46
CA HIS A 181 -12.28 4.13 -7.19
C HIS A 181 -12.12 5.13 -6.03
N GLY A 182 -12.48 4.74 -4.80
CA GLY A 182 -12.23 5.57 -3.61
C GLY A 182 -10.74 5.60 -3.28
N THR A 183 -10.29 6.62 -2.55
CA THR A 183 -8.91 6.67 -2.04
C THR A 183 -8.65 5.68 -0.91
N GLY A 184 -9.69 5.23 -0.21
CA GLY A 184 -9.53 4.15 0.77
C GLY A 184 -10.81 3.74 1.49
N HIS A 185 -10.74 2.62 2.19
CA HIS A 185 -11.81 2.02 2.97
C HIS A 185 -11.33 1.63 4.37
N GLY A 186 -12.25 1.49 5.32
CA GLY A 186 -11.88 0.98 6.64
C GLY A 186 -11.49 -0.49 6.57
N VAL A 187 -10.65 -0.93 7.51
CA VAL A 187 -10.20 -2.33 7.63
C VAL A 187 -10.60 -2.89 8.99
N GLY A 188 -11.17 -4.10 9.01
CA GLY A 188 -11.59 -4.78 10.22
C GLY A 188 -10.45 -5.48 10.96
N HIS A 189 -10.64 -5.76 12.25
CA HIS A 189 -9.68 -6.56 13.02
C HIS A 189 -10.08 -8.05 12.96
N ILE A 190 -9.45 -8.83 12.08
CA ILE A 190 -9.78 -10.25 11.79
C ILE A 190 -11.24 -10.37 11.32
N LEU A 191 -11.64 -9.45 10.45
CA LEU A 191 -12.97 -9.32 9.87
C LEU A 191 -12.83 -8.86 8.42
N SER A 192 -13.91 -8.38 7.79
CA SER A 192 -13.85 -7.88 6.42
C SER A 192 -12.74 -6.84 6.23
N VAL A 193 -11.93 -7.06 5.19
CA VAL A 193 -10.91 -6.10 4.73
C VAL A 193 -11.56 -4.79 4.28
N HIS A 194 -12.78 -4.86 3.74
CA HIS A 194 -13.63 -3.72 3.40
C HIS A 194 -14.66 -3.44 4.53
N GLU A 195 -14.23 -2.76 5.59
CA GLU A 195 -15.03 -2.45 6.77
C GLU A 195 -15.51 -1.00 6.84
N GLY A 196 -16.82 -0.77 6.69
CA GLY A 196 -17.44 0.51 7.02
C GLY A 196 -17.58 0.75 8.55
N PRO A 197 -17.87 2.00 8.97
CA PRO A 197 -18.38 3.09 8.15
C PRO A 197 -17.32 4.12 7.71
N ASN A 198 -16.08 4.05 8.20
CA ASN A 198 -15.02 4.93 7.72
C ASN A 198 -14.60 4.56 6.29
N ASN A 199 -14.52 5.57 5.43
CA ASN A 199 -14.21 5.44 4.01
C ASN A 199 -13.77 6.81 3.49
N ILE A 200 -12.66 6.84 2.76
CA ILE A 200 -12.10 8.04 2.12
C ILE A 200 -12.46 7.95 0.63
N SER A 201 -13.59 8.55 0.27
CA SER A 201 -14.06 8.56 -1.11
C SER A 201 -14.93 9.77 -1.39
N PHE A 202 -14.77 10.38 -2.56
CA PHE A 202 -15.73 11.38 -3.08
C PHE A 202 -17.14 10.80 -3.27
N ARG A 203 -17.26 9.48 -3.52
CA ARG A 203 -18.53 8.76 -3.70
C ARG A 203 -19.26 8.53 -2.38
N ASN A 204 -18.60 8.78 -1.25
CA ASN A 204 -19.24 8.65 0.04
C ASN A 204 -20.35 9.70 0.18
N ASN A 205 -21.58 9.20 0.32
CA ASN A 205 -22.78 10.03 0.51
C ASN A 205 -23.13 10.20 2.00
N ARG A 206 -22.24 9.74 2.90
CA ARG A 206 -22.42 9.82 4.35
C ARG A 206 -21.32 10.67 4.97
N ASP A 207 -21.71 11.58 5.85
CA ASP A 207 -20.79 12.43 6.60
C ASP A 207 -20.26 11.70 7.85
N ILE A 208 -19.48 10.64 7.62
CA ILE A 208 -18.79 9.91 8.69
C ILE A 208 -17.44 10.57 8.93
N ALA A 209 -17.27 11.14 10.12
CA ALA A 209 -16.00 11.71 10.56
C ALA A 209 -14.96 10.60 10.80
N ILE A 210 -13.73 10.83 10.36
CA ILE A 210 -12.58 9.98 10.71
C ILE A 210 -12.18 10.31 12.16
N ARG A 211 -11.98 9.26 12.97
CA ARG A 211 -11.75 9.37 14.42
C ARG A 211 -10.57 8.52 14.87
N PRO A 212 -9.90 8.89 15.99
CA PRO A 212 -8.83 8.09 16.57
C PRO A 212 -9.26 6.63 16.78
N GLY A 213 -8.36 5.71 16.46
CA GLY A 213 -8.61 4.26 16.50
C GLY A 213 -9.25 3.69 15.22
N MET A 214 -9.69 4.51 14.27
CA MET A 214 -10.09 4.02 12.95
C MET A 214 -8.87 3.68 12.11
N ILE A 215 -8.91 2.53 11.45
CA ILE A 215 -7.91 2.08 10.46
C ILE A 215 -8.55 2.17 9.08
N THR A 216 -7.89 2.85 8.14
CA THR A 216 -8.37 3.09 6.77
C THR A 216 -7.21 2.93 5.79
N THR A 217 -7.43 2.34 4.62
CA THR A 217 -6.44 2.34 3.53
C THR A 217 -6.24 3.74 2.95
N ASP A 218 -5.09 3.94 2.33
CA ASP A 218 -4.71 5.07 1.48
C ASP A 218 -4.05 4.48 0.24
N GLU A 219 -4.83 4.37 -0.84
CA GLU A 219 -4.56 3.52 -2.01
C GLU A 219 -4.76 4.25 -3.36
N PRO A 220 -4.22 5.46 -3.57
CA PRO A 220 -4.34 6.12 -4.87
C PRO A 220 -3.72 5.27 -5.99
N GLY A 221 -4.23 5.47 -7.19
CA GLY A 221 -3.76 4.74 -8.37
C GLY A 221 -3.75 5.56 -9.66
N LEU A 222 -3.15 4.97 -10.68
CA LEU A 222 -3.08 5.46 -12.05
C LEU A 222 -3.12 4.25 -12.96
N TYR A 223 -4.06 4.22 -13.90
CA TYR A 223 -4.32 3.06 -14.76
C TYR A 223 -4.35 3.51 -16.22
N LEU A 224 -3.44 2.97 -17.04
CA LEU A 224 -3.34 3.25 -18.46
C LEU A 224 -3.69 1.99 -19.24
N GLU A 225 -4.88 2.00 -19.84
CA GLU A 225 -5.41 0.88 -20.62
C GLU A 225 -4.43 0.45 -21.71
N GLY A 226 -4.11 -0.85 -21.73
CA GLY A 226 -3.17 -1.45 -22.69
C GLY A 226 -1.68 -1.19 -22.39
N GLU A 227 -1.34 -0.51 -21.28
CA GLU A 227 0.05 -0.22 -20.91
C GLU A 227 0.42 -0.80 -19.54
N TYR A 228 -0.03 -0.16 -18.46
CA TYR A 228 0.27 -0.54 -17.08
C TYR A 228 -0.69 0.12 -16.08
N GLY A 229 -0.73 -0.43 -14.87
CA GLY A 229 -1.31 0.24 -13.71
C GLY A 229 -0.32 0.39 -12.57
N ILE A 230 -0.56 1.41 -11.77
CA ILE A 230 0.17 1.70 -10.54
C ILE A 230 -0.86 1.94 -9.45
N ARG A 231 -0.74 1.22 -8.34
CA ARG A 231 -1.42 1.54 -7.08
C ARG A 231 -0.41 1.36 -5.95
N LEU A 232 -0.45 2.29 -5.00
CA LEU A 232 0.42 2.33 -3.84
C LEU A 232 -0.44 2.50 -2.62
N GLU A 233 -0.47 1.47 -1.78
CA GLU A 233 -1.43 1.39 -0.70
C GLU A 233 -0.79 1.09 0.65
N ASN A 234 -1.27 1.80 1.66
CA ASN A 234 -0.96 1.51 3.05
C ASN A 234 -2.22 1.62 3.91
N GLU A 235 -2.27 0.87 5.00
CA GLU A 235 -3.22 1.13 6.07
C GLU A 235 -2.73 2.24 6.99
N LEU A 236 -3.63 3.18 7.28
CA LEU A 236 -3.41 4.32 8.14
C LEU A 236 -4.28 4.23 9.40
N LEU A 237 -3.64 4.31 10.56
CA LEU A 237 -4.31 4.50 11.85
C LEU A 237 -4.54 5.99 12.09
N CYS A 238 -5.79 6.41 12.29
CA CYS A 238 -6.07 7.74 12.79
C CYS A 238 -5.73 7.83 14.29
N VAL A 239 -4.99 8.87 14.68
CA VAL A 239 -4.61 9.15 16.07
C VAL A 239 -4.85 10.61 16.41
N GLU A 240 -4.96 10.91 17.71
CA GLU A 240 -4.93 12.30 18.17
C GLU A 240 -3.52 12.89 17.95
N ASP A 241 -3.47 14.15 17.52
CA ASP A 241 -2.21 14.89 17.36
C ASP A 241 -2.04 15.93 18.46
N GLU A 242 -2.67 17.10 18.33
CA GLU A 242 -2.61 18.17 19.34
C GLU A 242 -3.97 18.81 19.60
N MET A 243 -4.14 19.35 20.79
CA MET A 243 -5.28 20.19 21.14
C MET A 243 -4.83 21.65 21.25
N ILE A 244 -5.39 22.50 20.39
CA ILE A 244 -5.10 23.94 20.37
C ILE A 244 -6.41 24.74 20.40
N SER A 245 -6.31 26.08 20.38
CA SER A 245 -7.47 26.97 20.46
C SER A 245 -8.53 26.78 19.36
N TYR A 246 -8.15 26.20 18.22
CA TYR A 246 -9.05 25.87 17.11
C TYR A 246 -9.74 24.50 17.26
N GLY A 247 -9.37 23.70 18.25
CA GLY A 247 -9.90 22.36 18.52
C GLY A 247 -8.83 21.28 18.56
N THR A 248 -9.26 20.02 18.62
CA THR A 248 -8.38 18.85 18.56
C THR A 248 -8.08 18.50 17.11
N PHE A 249 -6.80 18.41 16.79
CA PHE A 249 -6.30 17.91 15.50
C PHE A 249 -5.99 16.42 15.60
N TYR A 250 -6.20 15.73 14.49
CA TYR A 250 -5.85 14.34 14.26
C TYR A 250 -4.80 14.25 13.15
N ARG A 251 -4.10 13.12 13.11
CA ARG A 251 -3.17 12.76 12.04
C ARG A 251 -3.24 11.26 11.78
N PHE A 252 -2.56 10.83 10.72
CA PHE A 252 -2.38 9.42 10.42
C PHE A 252 -1.03 8.87 10.89
N GLU A 253 -1.02 7.59 11.23
CA GLU A 253 0.18 6.77 11.42
C GLU A 253 0.11 5.59 10.44
N CYS A 254 1.14 5.41 9.62
CA CYS A 254 1.21 4.30 8.68
C CYS A 254 1.49 2.98 9.42
N LEU A 255 0.64 1.99 9.22
CA LEU A 255 0.77 0.64 9.78
C LEU A 255 1.58 -0.25 8.85
N THR A 256 1.37 -0.16 7.54
CA THR A 256 2.03 -0.99 6.53
C THR A 256 3.54 -0.73 6.44
N LEU A 257 4.34 -1.80 6.49
CA LEU A 257 5.81 -1.75 6.57
C LEU A 257 6.49 -2.42 5.37
N VAL A 258 6.39 -1.82 4.18
CA VAL A 258 7.03 -2.33 2.95
C VAL A 258 7.62 -1.18 2.13
N PRO A 259 8.88 -1.25 1.67
CA PRO A 259 9.49 -0.15 0.94
C PRO A 259 8.71 0.23 -0.32
N PHE A 260 8.57 1.53 -0.58
CA PHE A 260 8.39 2.02 -1.94
C PHE A 260 9.69 1.83 -2.75
N GLN A 261 9.59 1.44 -4.02
CA GLN A 261 10.76 1.12 -4.84
C GLN A 261 11.44 2.41 -5.33
N LEU A 262 12.60 2.73 -4.75
CA LEU A 262 13.32 3.98 -5.03
C LEU A 262 13.66 4.18 -6.52
N ASP A 263 13.93 3.10 -7.25
CA ASP A 263 14.29 3.16 -8.68
C ASP A 263 13.12 3.61 -9.56
N CYS A 264 11.89 3.63 -9.03
CA CYS A 264 10.69 4.13 -9.70
C CYS A 264 10.41 5.61 -9.41
N ILE A 265 11.22 6.28 -8.59
CA ILE A 265 10.92 7.61 -8.06
C ILE A 265 11.86 8.66 -8.67
N ASP A 266 11.28 9.67 -9.31
CA ASP A 266 11.99 10.91 -9.62
C ASP A 266 12.06 11.79 -8.36
N VAL A 267 13.17 11.67 -7.64
CA VAL A 267 13.45 12.46 -6.43
C VAL A 267 13.42 13.97 -6.70
N GLY A 268 13.65 14.42 -7.94
CA GLY A 268 13.55 15.80 -8.34
C GLY A 268 12.13 16.37 -8.31
N MET A 269 11.10 15.51 -8.39
CA MET A 269 9.69 15.89 -8.31
C MET A 269 9.16 15.96 -6.86
N LEU A 270 9.92 15.45 -5.89
CA LEU A 270 9.55 15.49 -4.48
C LEU A 270 9.98 16.83 -3.85
N THR A 271 9.06 17.43 -3.11
CA THR A 271 9.35 18.51 -2.17
C THR A 271 10.21 17.98 -1.02
N ASP A 272 10.92 18.88 -0.32
CA ASP A 272 11.77 18.50 0.83
C ASP A 272 10.97 17.77 1.92
N ASP A 273 9.74 18.21 2.10
CA ASP A 273 8.74 17.67 3.02
C ASP A 273 8.30 16.23 2.65
N GLU A 274 8.13 15.94 1.35
CA GLU A 274 7.82 14.59 0.87
C GLU A 274 9.04 13.67 0.95
N LYS A 275 10.24 14.18 0.68
CA LYS A 275 11.50 13.43 0.87
C LYS A 275 11.71 13.06 2.33
N GLU A 276 11.49 14.01 3.25
CA GLU A 276 11.63 13.74 4.67
C GLU A 276 10.61 12.72 5.15
N TYR A 277 9.36 12.78 4.67
CA TYR A 277 8.39 11.72 4.95
C TYR A 277 8.84 10.36 4.42
N LEU A 278 9.24 10.26 3.15
CA LEU A 278 9.71 9.02 2.54
C LEU A 278 10.90 8.44 3.30
N ASN A 279 11.88 9.29 3.65
CA ASN A 279 13.06 8.90 4.41
C ASN A 279 12.70 8.36 5.81
N ASN A 280 11.74 8.99 6.50
CA ASN A 280 11.29 8.53 7.81
C ASN A 280 10.46 7.24 7.73
N TYR A 281 9.63 7.12 6.71
CA TYR A 281 8.89 5.89 6.40
C TYR A 281 9.85 4.72 6.13
N HIS A 282 10.77 4.89 5.18
CA HIS A 282 11.78 3.88 4.83
C HIS A 282 12.70 3.53 5.99
N LYS A 283 13.08 4.51 6.83
CA LYS A 283 13.81 4.24 8.06
C LYS A 283 13.02 3.33 9.01
N LYS A 284 11.72 3.62 9.22
CA LYS A 284 10.85 2.79 10.06
C LYS A 284 10.73 1.37 9.50
N VAL A 285 10.52 1.23 8.18
CA VAL A 285 10.50 -0.07 7.50
C VAL A 285 11.81 -0.84 7.76
N TYR A 286 12.97 -0.21 7.58
CA TYR A 286 14.24 -0.85 7.85
C TYR A 286 14.38 -1.27 9.31
N ASP A 287 14.12 -0.37 10.26
CA ASP A 287 14.29 -0.63 11.69
C ASP A 287 13.39 -1.78 12.17
N ASP A 288 12.14 -1.84 11.70
CA ASP A 288 11.14 -2.81 12.15
C ASP A 288 11.25 -4.17 11.43
N ILE A 289 11.64 -4.20 10.14
CA ILE A 289 11.68 -5.44 9.34
C ILE A 289 13.07 -6.09 9.34
N SER A 290 14.16 -5.31 9.31
CA SER A 290 15.52 -5.86 9.21
C SER A 290 15.94 -6.88 10.28
N PRO A 291 15.41 -6.87 11.53
CA PRO A 291 15.73 -7.89 12.53
C PRO A 291 15.27 -9.31 12.15
N TYR A 292 14.30 -9.42 11.23
CA TYR A 292 13.70 -10.70 10.79
C TYR A 292 14.25 -11.19 9.45
N LEU A 293 15.19 -10.45 8.87
CA LEU A 293 15.83 -10.73 7.60
C LEU A 293 17.22 -11.36 7.81
N ASN A 294 17.63 -12.20 6.85
CA ASN A 294 19.01 -12.69 6.77
C ASN A 294 19.97 -11.57 6.32
N ASP A 295 21.27 -11.86 6.28
CA ASP A 295 22.28 -10.83 6.01
C ASP A 295 22.16 -10.22 4.60
N ASP A 296 21.92 -11.03 3.57
CA ASP A 296 21.78 -10.55 2.19
C ASP A 296 20.50 -9.71 2.02
N GLU A 297 19.37 -10.22 2.54
CA GLU A 297 18.08 -9.51 2.59
C GLU A 297 18.21 -8.16 3.32
N ARG A 298 18.96 -8.12 4.42
CA ARG A 298 19.17 -6.90 5.21
C ARG A 298 20.03 -5.88 4.48
N ILE A 299 21.10 -6.32 3.82
CA ILE A 299 21.96 -5.45 3.01
C ILE A 299 21.15 -4.84 1.86
N TRP A 300 20.36 -5.67 1.17
CA TRP A 300 19.46 -5.22 0.12
C TRP A 300 18.41 -4.23 0.64
N LEU A 301 17.75 -4.54 1.76
CA LEU A 301 16.73 -3.67 2.34
C LEU A 301 17.32 -2.31 2.72
N LYS A 302 18.55 -2.29 3.25
CA LYS A 302 19.27 -1.05 3.58
C LYS A 302 19.48 -0.16 2.36
N ASP A 303 19.80 -0.74 1.21
CA ASP A 303 19.94 0.02 -0.02
C ASP A 303 18.58 0.52 -0.53
N MET A 304 17.55 -0.33 -0.51
CA MET A 304 16.18 0.02 -0.91
C MET A 304 15.51 1.07 -0.02
N THR A 305 16.02 1.28 1.19
CA THR A 305 15.53 2.25 2.18
C THR A 305 16.55 3.35 2.47
N ARG A 306 17.54 3.53 1.59
CA ARG A 306 18.52 4.62 1.69
C ARG A 306 17.82 5.98 1.62
N ARG A 307 18.41 6.97 2.29
CA ARG A 307 17.88 8.34 2.23
C ARG A 307 18.04 8.95 0.84
N VAL A 308 17.06 9.75 0.42
CA VAL A 308 17.02 10.55 -0.81
C VAL A 308 16.83 12.04 -0.54
#